data_AF-A0A9K3Q7N3-F1
#
_entry.id   AF-A0A9K3Q7N3-F1
#
_cell.length_a   1.000
_cell.length_b   1.000
_cell.length_c   1.000
_cell.angle_alpha   90.00
_cell.angle_beta   90.00
_cell.angle_gamma   90.00
#
_symmetry.space_group_name_H-M   'P 1'
#
loop_
_entity.id
_entity.type
_entity.pdbx_description
1 polymer ?
#
loop_
_entity_poly.entity_id
_entity_poly.type
_entity_poly.pdbx_seq_one_letter_code
_entity_poly.pdbx_strand_id
1 'polypeptide(L)'
;MSKIMERLSRGQLRNTIGTGRIMPAGLLVVSGYLISLLFFCENWNKIPSLGWSNINQRSYKYPQNLSKYEVPSVDLSQFQLCRPNEWASYVCQGPEYDKFADKMEALIAVLDQKDSALGKPILWGKRRMSPFPDNTTVLAVGNSHTRQILQTLVCQYPVLQMVDMDSNSTEITRRGSYYYAEFVNHAKLHLVTNHAIFYSRKWRKYLQQMTGISTIDGMIVGQINSMNDAYNTSFMSLMMEKTSKLEDADFASVDPPQLQEFTEFYHGPIVAHSLMCYWGYDNYYPMNDFVQPLDRTNVGLINGRAYIGMLGECSTNEWQKVGVCGTDSTAHRCIGERGGHPDLLAWDIVEALNDMMKGGIGYEPKW
;
A
#
# COMPACT_ATOMS: atom_id res chain seq x y z
N MET A 1 7.70 35.01 27.87
CA MET A 1 6.91 34.56 26.70
C MET A 1 5.60 35.36 26.58
N SER A 2 5.68 36.69 26.40
CA SER A 2 4.50 37.57 26.35
C SER A 2 4.72 38.84 25.49
N LYS A 3 5.57 38.78 24.45
CA LYS A 3 5.83 39.94 23.56
C LYS A 3 6.05 39.58 22.08
N ILE A 4 5.61 38.40 21.63
CA ILE A 4 5.75 37.96 20.22
C ILE A 4 4.39 37.83 19.50
N MET A 5 3.26 37.97 20.20
CA MET A 5 1.91 37.85 19.61
C MET A 5 1.21 39.20 19.33
N GLU A 6 1.97 40.27 19.10
CA GLU A 6 1.39 41.63 18.91
C GLU A 6 1.85 42.32 17.60
N ARG A 7 2.20 41.56 16.56
CA ARG A 7 2.64 42.12 15.26
C ARG A 7 1.99 41.56 13.99
N LEU A 8 0.89 40.82 14.09
CA LEU A 8 0.17 40.31 12.90
C LEU A 8 -1.28 40.80 12.77
N SER A 9 -1.64 41.91 13.41
CA SER A 9 -2.88 42.62 13.06
C SER A 9 -2.54 44.07 12.75
N ARG A 10 -3.00 44.55 11.58
CA ARG A 10 -2.98 45.94 11.05
C ARG A 10 -1.97 46.21 9.93
N GLY A 11 -2.40 45.87 8.72
CA GLY A 11 -1.97 46.51 7.45
C GLY A 11 -3.13 46.44 6.45
N GLN A 12 -4.14 47.29 6.63
CA GLN A 12 -4.47 48.41 5.73
C GLN A 12 -4.67 48.03 4.24
N LEU A 13 -5.93 47.82 3.89
CA LEU A 13 -6.47 47.88 2.52
C LEU A 13 -6.95 49.32 2.25
N ARG A 14 -6.43 49.96 1.20
CA ARG A 14 -7.02 51.15 0.58
C ARG A 14 -7.23 50.92 -0.92
N ASN A 15 -8.48 51.15 -1.30
CA ASN A 15 -9.11 51.31 -2.60
C ASN A 15 -8.23 51.70 -3.80
N THR A 16 -8.54 51.12 -4.97
CA THR A 16 -8.77 51.93 -6.18
C THR A 16 -9.85 51.28 -7.06
N ILE A 17 -10.85 52.11 -7.39
CA ILE A 17 -11.96 51.85 -8.32
C ILE A 17 -11.44 52.08 -9.74
N GLY A 18 -11.74 51.17 -10.66
CA GLY A 18 -11.47 51.32 -12.09
C GLY A 18 -12.49 50.53 -12.91
N THR A 19 -13.45 51.26 -13.47
CA THR A 19 -14.56 50.79 -14.31
C THR A 19 -14.11 50.28 -15.68
N GLY A 20 -14.71 49.18 -16.17
CA GLY A 20 -14.61 48.77 -17.57
C GLY A 20 -15.40 47.49 -17.88
N ARG A 21 -16.58 47.63 -18.51
CA ARG A 21 -17.42 46.55 -19.04
C ARG A 21 -16.74 45.85 -20.22
N ILE A 22 -16.94 44.53 -20.36
CA ILE A 22 -17.62 43.82 -21.47
C ILE A 22 -17.32 42.31 -21.35
N MET A 23 -18.38 41.51 -21.16
CA MET A 23 -18.43 40.05 -21.35
C MET A 23 -18.59 39.73 -22.86
N PRO A 24 -18.16 38.56 -23.36
CA PRO A 24 -19.07 37.40 -23.35
C PRO A 24 -18.44 36.01 -23.15
N ALA A 25 -19.29 35.15 -22.58
CA ALA A 25 -19.51 33.74 -22.92
C ALA A 25 -18.32 32.75 -22.93
N GLY A 26 -18.25 31.95 -21.87
CA GLY A 26 -17.44 30.73 -21.82
C GLY A 26 -17.84 29.85 -20.64
N LEU A 27 -19.14 29.58 -20.49
CA LEU A 27 -19.70 28.81 -19.36
C LEU A 27 -20.53 27.66 -19.92
N LEU A 28 -19.90 26.53 -20.26
CA LEU A 28 -20.58 25.28 -20.65
C LEU A 28 -19.65 24.05 -20.74
N VAL A 29 -18.85 23.73 -19.71
CA VAL A 29 -18.19 22.39 -19.61
C VAL A 29 -18.01 21.88 -18.16
N VAL A 30 -18.97 22.14 -17.25
CA VAL A 30 -18.86 21.63 -15.86
C VAL A 30 -20.06 20.77 -15.41
N SER A 31 -21.11 20.62 -16.23
CA SER A 31 -22.31 19.86 -15.82
C SER A 31 -22.31 18.36 -16.14
N GLY A 32 -21.30 17.82 -16.83
CA GLY A 32 -21.29 16.40 -17.24
C GLY A 32 -20.79 15.41 -16.17
N TYR A 33 -19.85 15.83 -15.31
CA TYR A 33 -19.20 14.91 -14.36
C TYR A 33 -19.94 14.78 -13.02
N LEU A 34 -20.68 15.80 -12.59
CA LEU A 34 -21.43 15.78 -11.33
C LEU A 34 -22.73 14.96 -11.39
N ILE A 35 -23.32 14.80 -12.58
CA ILE A 35 -24.57 14.03 -12.75
C ILE A 35 -24.28 12.51 -12.75
N SER A 36 -23.10 12.09 -13.18
CA SER A 36 -22.70 10.68 -13.20
C SER A 36 -22.39 10.13 -11.80
N LEU A 37 -21.86 10.95 -10.90
CA LEU A 37 -21.58 10.58 -9.50
C LEU A 37 -22.84 10.57 -8.61
N LEU A 38 -23.81 11.45 -8.88
CA LEU A 38 -25.08 11.47 -8.15
C LEU A 38 -25.98 10.28 -8.52
N PHE A 39 -25.91 9.78 -9.77
CA PHE A 39 -26.65 8.58 -10.18
C PHE A 39 -26.15 7.28 -9.54
N PHE A 40 -24.88 7.22 -9.13
CA PHE A 40 -24.29 6.05 -8.48
C PHE A 40 -24.61 5.95 -6.98
N CYS A 41 -24.78 7.07 -6.27
CA CYS A 41 -25.11 7.05 -4.84
C CYS A 41 -26.60 6.86 -4.53
N GLU A 42 -27.52 7.32 -5.38
CA GLU A 42 -28.97 7.22 -5.10
C GLU A 42 -29.60 5.84 -5.39
N ASN A 43 -28.93 4.94 -6.13
CA ASN A 43 -29.49 3.63 -6.48
C ASN A 43 -28.98 2.45 -5.63
N TRP A 44 -28.01 2.66 -4.73
CA TRP A 44 -27.52 1.58 -3.86
C TRP A 44 -28.60 1.08 -2.88
N ASN A 45 -29.51 1.97 -2.45
CA ASN A 45 -30.61 1.62 -1.54
C ASN A 45 -31.84 0.99 -2.23
N LYS A 46 -31.79 0.74 -3.55
CA LYS A 46 -32.91 0.21 -4.33
C LYS A 46 -32.67 -1.16 -4.96
N ILE A 47 -31.61 -1.87 -4.55
CA ILE A 47 -31.45 -3.27 -4.92
C ILE A 47 -32.53 -4.07 -4.16
N PRO A 48 -33.49 -4.73 -4.85
CA PRO A 48 -34.46 -5.57 -4.17
C PRO A 48 -33.71 -6.67 -3.41
N SER A 49 -34.17 -7.00 -2.21
CA SER A 49 -33.76 -8.18 -1.47
C SER A 49 -34.09 -9.45 -2.26
N LEU A 50 -33.26 -9.79 -3.25
CA LEU A 50 -33.27 -11.08 -3.91
C LEU A 50 -32.92 -12.11 -2.84
N GLY A 51 -33.87 -13.00 -2.55
CA GLY A 51 -33.79 -13.98 -1.48
C GLY A 51 -32.45 -14.74 -1.49
N TRP A 52 -31.62 -14.44 -0.49
CA TRP A 52 -30.40 -15.17 -0.17
C TRP A 52 -30.75 -16.44 0.59
N SER A 53 -31.30 -17.42 -0.12
CA SER A 53 -31.34 -18.80 0.35
C SER A 53 -30.74 -19.65 -0.75
N ASN A 54 -29.56 -20.22 -0.47
CA ASN A 54 -28.75 -21.12 -1.33
C ASN A 54 -27.58 -20.51 -2.11
N ILE A 55 -26.84 -19.56 -1.55
CA ILE A 55 -25.43 -19.38 -1.92
C ILE A 55 -24.60 -20.21 -0.94
N ASN A 56 -24.02 -21.30 -1.45
CA ASN A 56 -23.07 -22.13 -0.73
C ASN A 56 -21.96 -21.23 -0.15
N GLN A 57 -21.87 -21.21 1.19
CA GLN A 57 -20.77 -20.61 1.94
C GLN A 57 -19.43 -21.23 1.49
N ARG A 58 -18.76 -20.60 0.53
CA ARG A 58 -17.32 -20.79 0.35
C ARG A 58 -16.64 -19.80 1.26
N SER A 59 -16.35 -20.25 2.47
CA SER A 59 -15.37 -19.59 3.33
C SER A 59 -14.04 -19.53 2.56
N TYR A 60 -13.49 -18.34 2.38
CA TYR A 60 -12.07 -18.17 2.03
C TYR A 60 -11.24 -18.61 3.25
N LYS A 61 -11.16 -19.92 3.47
CA LYS A 61 -10.07 -20.47 4.26
C LYS A 61 -8.81 -20.32 3.41
N TYR A 62 -7.71 -19.86 4.01
CA TYR A 62 -6.36 -20.10 3.49
C TYR A 62 -6.32 -21.48 2.85
N PRO A 63 -5.78 -21.64 1.62
CA PRO A 63 -5.97 -22.86 0.83
C PRO A 63 -5.37 -24.08 1.54
N GLN A 64 -6.18 -24.77 2.34
CA GLN A 64 -5.84 -26.05 2.96
C GLN A 64 -6.21 -27.24 2.07
N ASN A 65 -6.77 -26.99 0.88
CA ASN A 65 -7.23 -28.06 -0.01
C ASN A 65 -6.76 -27.81 -1.46
N LEU A 66 -5.47 -28.05 -1.68
CA LEU A 66 -4.80 -28.05 -2.98
C LEU A 66 -4.90 -29.40 -3.72
N SER A 67 -5.67 -30.36 -3.19
CA SER A 67 -5.72 -31.77 -3.61
C SER A 67 -6.41 -32.07 -4.95
N LYS A 68 -6.94 -31.07 -5.68
CA LYS A 68 -7.73 -31.29 -6.91
C LYS A 68 -7.05 -30.95 -8.23
N TYR A 69 -5.77 -30.59 -8.22
CA TYR A 69 -5.03 -30.26 -9.45
C TYR A 69 -3.65 -30.91 -9.40
N GLU A 70 -3.26 -31.59 -10.48
CA GLU A 70 -1.90 -32.09 -10.71
C GLU A 70 -0.95 -30.91 -10.93
N VAL A 71 -0.63 -30.21 -9.85
CA VAL A 71 0.65 -29.55 -9.71
C VAL A 71 1.68 -30.70 -9.66
N PRO A 72 2.85 -30.63 -10.33
CA PRO A 72 3.96 -31.56 -10.04
C PRO A 72 4.03 -31.71 -8.53
N SER A 73 4.15 -32.93 -8.00
CA SER A 73 3.98 -33.22 -6.56
C SER A 73 4.92 -32.38 -5.68
N VAL A 74 4.54 -31.13 -5.43
CA VAL A 74 5.25 -30.22 -4.56
C VAL A 74 4.68 -30.51 -3.19
N ASP A 75 5.51 -31.08 -2.33
CA ASP A 75 5.15 -31.38 -0.96
C ASP A 75 4.89 -30.06 -0.22
N LEU A 76 3.61 -29.69 -0.11
CA LEU A 76 3.20 -28.43 0.50
C LEU A 76 3.51 -28.38 2.00
N SER A 77 3.79 -29.52 2.63
CA SER A 77 4.24 -29.57 4.03
C SER A 77 5.63 -28.96 4.23
N GLN A 78 6.39 -28.76 3.15
CA GLN A 78 7.70 -28.10 3.17
C GLN A 78 7.61 -26.58 3.11
N PHE A 79 6.45 -25.99 2.77
CA PHE A 79 6.29 -24.54 2.76
C PHE A 79 5.75 -24.04 4.09
N GLN A 80 6.43 -23.02 4.62
CA GLN A 80 5.96 -22.30 5.78
C GLN A 80 4.90 -21.28 5.32
N LEU A 81 3.62 -21.68 5.34
CA LEU A 81 2.54 -20.69 5.34
C LEU A 81 2.75 -19.79 6.56
N CYS A 82 2.74 -18.48 6.37
CA CYS A 82 2.80 -17.55 7.49
C CYS A 82 1.75 -17.94 8.52
N ARG A 83 2.17 -18.17 9.76
CA ARG A 83 1.21 -18.16 10.86
C ARG A 83 0.83 -16.70 11.08
N PRO A 84 -0.44 -16.29 10.88
CA PRO A 84 -0.83 -14.90 11.01
C PRO A 84 -0.44 -14.33 12.37
N ASN A 85 -0.45 -15.14 13.43
CA ASN A 85 -0.13 -14.70 14.79
C ASN A 85 1.38 -14.49 15.04
N GLU A 86 2.26 -15.02 14.19
CA GLU A 86 3.71 -14.84 14.33
C GLU A 86 4.22 -13.67 13.46
N TRP A 87 3.56 -13.41 12.33
CA TRP A 87 4.06 -12.48 11.29
C TRP A 87 3.13 -11.32 10.97
N ALA A 88 1.80 -11.48 11.11
CA ALA A 88 0.88 -10.38 10.87
C ALA A 88 0.85 -9.47 12.09
N SER A 89 1.12 -8.19 11.84
CA SER A 89 1.32 -7.22 12.90
C SER A 89 0.00 -6.81 13.58
N TYR A 90 -1.14 -6.87 12.87
CA TYR A 90 -2.43 -6.33 13.31
C TYR A 90 -3.58 -7.26 12.91
N VAL A 91 -3.83 -8.27 13.73
CA VAL A 91 -4.85 -9.28 13.47
C VAL A 91 -6.17 -8.85 14.11
N CYS A 92 -7.29 -9.00 13.43
CA CYS A 92 -8.62 -8.73 13.99
C CYS A 92 -9.55 -9.92 13.86
N GLN A 93 -10.52 -9.99 14.78
CA GLN A 93 -11.60 -10.97 14.75
C GLN A 93 -12.89 -10.38 15.35
N GLY A 94 -13.98 -11.13 15.24
CA GLY A 94 -15.26 -10.84 15.87
C GLY A 94 -16.25 -10.12 14.95
N PRO A 95 -17.45 -9.78 15.45
CA PRO A 95 -18.60 -9.46 14.60
C PRO A 95 -18.39 -8.27 13.64
N GLU A 96 -17.65 -7.24 14.05
CA GLU A 96 -17.37 -6.10 13.17
C GLU A 96 -16.34 -6.44 12.08
N TYR A 97 -15.36 -7.29 12.39
CA TYR A 97 -14.45 -7.84 11.39
C TYR A 97 -15.21 -8.75 10.41
N ASP A 98 -16.13 -9.58 10.90
CA ASP A 98 -16.92 -10.48 10.05
C ASP A 98 -17.78 -9.70 9.04
N LYS A 99 -18.45 -8.63 9.49
CA LYS A 99 -19.20 -7.73 8.60
C LYS A 99 -18.30 -7.06 7.55
N PHE A 100 -17.11 -6.62 7.96
CA PHE A 100 -16.13 -6.05 7.04
C PHE A 100 -15.70 -7.09 5.99
N ALA A 101 -15.38 -8.30 6.42
CA ALA A 101 -14.97 -9.40 5.55
C ALA A 101 -16.09 -9.82 4.57
N ASP A 102 -17.35 -9.84 5.01
CA ASP A 102 -18.51 -10.11 4.13
C ASP A 102 -18.58 -9.10 2.97
N LYS A 103 -18.38 -7.81 3.26
CA LYS A 103 -18.35 -6.76 2.22
C LYS A 103 -17.17 -6.94 1.27
N MET A 104 -16.03 -7.35 1.79
CA MET A 104 -14.83 -7.58 0.99
C MET A 104 -15.02 -8.76 0.03
N GLU A 105 -15.59 -9.87 0.50
CA GLU A 105 -15.94 -11.01 -0.36
C GLU A 105 -16.96 -10.61 -1.43
N ALA A 106 -17.97 -9.80 -1.08
CA ALA A 106 -18.93 -9.27 -2.05
C ALA A 106 -18.27 -8.37 -3.11
N LEU A 107 -17.34 -7.49 -2.71
CA LEU A 107 -16.57 -6.64 -3.62
C LEU A 107 -15.76 -7.48 -4.61
N ILE A 108 -15.03 -8.48 -4.11
CA ILE A 108 -14.24 -9.39 -4.95
C ILE A 108 -15.13 -10.09 -5.98
N ALA A 109 -16.31 -10.57 -5.57
CA ALA A 109 -17.25 -11.23 -6.47
C ALA A 109 -17.77 -10.29 -7.58
N VAL A 110 -18.06 -9.03 -7.25
CA VAL A 110 -18.49 -8.02 -8.24
C VAL A 110 -17.38 -7.71 -9.23
N LEU A 111 -16.15 -7.50 -8.74
CA LEU A 111 -15.00 -7.20 -9.59
C LEU A 111 -14.69 -8.37 -10.54
N ASP A 112 -14.80 -9.61 -10.07
CA ASP A 112 -14.58 -10.79 -10.90
C ASP A 112 -15.59 -10.90 -12.06
N GLN A 113 -16.84 -10.53 -11.82
CA GLN A 113 -17.90 -10.53 -12.84
C GLN A 113 -17.68 -9.44 -13.89
N LYS A 114 -17.35 -8.21 -13.46
CA LYS A 114 -17.15 -7.05 -14.34
C LYS A 114 -16.03 -7.29 -15.35
N ASP A 115 -14.92 -7.83 -14.88
CA ASP A 115 -13.72 -8.00 -15.70
C ASP A 115 -13.79 -9.22 -16.62
N SER A 116 -14.56 -10.24 -16.23
CA SER A 116 -14.93 -11.34 -17.13
C SER A 116 -15.68 -10.82 -18.37
N ALA A 117 -16.50 -9.77 -18.22
CA ALA A 117 -17.19 -9.15 -19.35
C ALA A 117 -16.24 -8.35 -20.29
N LEU A 118 -15.09 -7.89 -19.77
CA LEU A 118 -14.08 -7.13 -20.51
C LEU A 118 -12.97 -8.00 -21.11
N GLY A 119 -13.03 -9.32 -20.92
CA GLY A 119 -12.02 -10.26 -21.41
C GLY A 119 -10.66 -10.16 -20.73
N LYS A 120 -10.57 -9.48 -19.58
CA LYS A 120 -9.33 -9.31 -18.81
C LYS A 120 -9.54 -9.84 -17.38
N PRO A 121 -9.43 -11.16 -17.14
CA PRO A 121 -9.76 -11.73 -15.84
C PRO A 121 -8.89 -11.12 -14.73
N ILE A 122 -9.51 -10.68 -13.64
CA ILE A 122 -8.81 -10.29 -12.41
C ILE A 122 -8.17 -11.53 -11.80
N LEU A 123 -6.86 -11.47 -11.57
CA LEU A 123 -6.10 -12.55 -10.93
C LEU A 123 -5.84 -12.31 -9.44
N TRP A 124 -6.53 -11.34 -8.82
CA TRP A 124 -6.49 -11.08 -7.38
C TRP A 124 -6.66 -12.35 -6.57
N GLY A 125 -5.62 -12.70 -5.78
CA GLY A 125 -5.59 -13.92 -4.97
C GLY A 125 -5.70 -15.23 -5.75
N LYS A 126 -5.70 -15.21 -7.09
CA LYS A 126 -5.84 -16.39 -7.96
C LYS A 126 -4.51 -16.89 -8.49
N ARG A 127 -3.43 -16.09 -8.40
CA ARG A 127 -2.06 -16.54 -8.68
C ARG A 127 -1.67 -17.56 -7.60
N ARG A 128 -1.42 -18.81 -8.00
CA ARG A 128 -1.23 -19.91 -7.03
C ARG A 128 0.22 -20.13 -6.61
N MET A 129 1.17 -19.90 -7.52
CA MET A 129 2.57 -20.28 -7.30
C MET A 129 3.43 -19.10 -6.85
N SER A 130 3.26 -17.93 -7.46
CA SER A 130 4.09 -16.77 -7.15
C SER A 130 3.36 -15.47 -7.46
N PRO A 131 3.64 -14.40 -6.69
CA PRO A 131 3.12 -13.08 -7.02
C PRO A 131 3.84 -12.48 -8.23
N PHE A 132 5.07 -12.88 -8.56
CA PHE A 132 5.88 -12.25 -9.61
C PHE A 132 6.32 -13.27 -10.68
N PRO A 133 6.72 -12.82 -11.88
CA PRO A 133 7.27 -13.71 -12.91
C PRO A 133 8.53 -14.44 -12.43
N ASP A 134 8.84 -15.57 -13.08
CA ASP A 134 9.94 -16.45 -12.69
C ASP A 134 11.28 -15.73 -12.71
N ASN A 135 12.13 -16.04 -11.70
CA ASN A 135 13.49 -15.49 -11.56
C ASN A 135 13.58 -13.95 -11.49
N THR A 136 12.49 -13.26 -11.16
CA THR A 136 12.50 -11.79 -11.01
C THR A 136 12.92 -11.35 -9.62
N THR A 137 13.62 -10.21 -9.52
CA THR A 137 13.97 -9.56 -8.26
C THR A 137 13.18 -8.27 -8.11
N VAL A 138 12.31 -8.23 -7.10
CA VAL A 138 11.51 -7.06 -6.74
C VAL A 138 12.08 -6.41 -5.49
N LEU A 139 12.33 -5.11 -5.57
CA LEU A 139 12.72 -4.28 -4.43
C LEU A 139 11.55 -3.44 -3.96
N ALA A 140 11.15 -3.62 -2.72
CA ALA A 140 10.12 -2.83 -2.05
C ALA A 140 10.74 -1.92 -0.99
N VAL A 141 10.33 -0.66 -0.98
CA VAL A 141 10.77 0.35 -0.01
C VAL A 141 9.57 1.12 0.55
N GLY A 142 9.61 1.51 1.82
CA GLY A 142 8.55 2.33 2.41
C GLY A 142 8.51 2.35 3.93
N ASN A 143 7.33 2.53 4.51
CA ASN A 143 7.11 2.59 5.95
C ASN A 143 6.36 1.35 6.48
N SER A 144 5.74 1.47 7.66
CA SER A 144 4.99 0.40 8.31
C SER A 144 3.76 -0.07 7.51
N HIS A 145 3.15 0.77 6.67
CA HIS A 145 2.02 0.38 5.82
C HIS A 145 2.48 -0.46 4.63
N THR A 146 3.58 -0.10 3.99
CA THR A 146 4.23 -0.94 2.96
C THR A 146 4.59 -2.30 3.53
N ARG A 147 5.17 -2.32 4.74
CA ARG A 147 5.47 -3.57 5.44
C ARG A 147 4.21 -4.40 5.63
N GLN A 148 3.12 -3.79 6.10
CA GLN A 148 1.87 -4.48 6.33
C GLN A 148 1.30 -5.13 5.06
N ILE A 149 1.25 -4.38 3.94
CA ILE A 149 0.77 -4.87 2.65
C ILE A 149 1.64 -6.04 2.14
N LEU A 150 2.95 -5.92 2.26
CA LEU A 150 3.85 -6.94 1.73
C LEU A 150 4.02 -8.13 2.65
N GLN A 151 3.79 -7.97 3.96
CA GLN A 151 3.60 -9.10 4.87
C GLN A 151 2.38 -9.92 4.45
N THR A 152 1.21 -9.29 4.20
CA THR A 152 0.05 -10.03 3.70
C THR A 152 0.32 -10.69 2.36
N LEU A 153 1.03 -9.99 1.46
CA LEU A 153 1.41 -10.56 0.18
C LEU A 153 2.17 -11.88 0.36
N VAL A 154 3.28 -11.85 1.10
CA VAL A 154 4.13 -13.03 1.30
C VAL A 154 3.35 -14.20 1.93
N CYS A 155 2.40 -13.90 2.82
CA CYS A 155 1.59 -14.91 3.47
C CYS A 155 0.57 -15.61 2.57
N GLN A 156 0.25 -15.05 1.40
CA GLN A 156 -0.67 -15.63 0.44
C GLN A 156 -0.03 -16.65 -0.51
N TYR A 157 1.31 -16.74 -0.57
CA TYR A 157 2.03 -17.54 -1.57
C TYR A 157 3.00 -18.53 -0.93
N PRO A 158 3.27 -19.68 -1.58
CA PRO A 158 4.34 -20.58 -1.17
C PRO A 158 5.72 -19.89 -1.29
N VAL A 159 6.47 -19.91 -0.18
CA VAL A 159 7.84 -19.36 -0.11
C VAL A 159 8.86 -20.47 0.15
N LEU A 160 9.94 -20.47 -0.62
CA LEU A 160 11.09 -21.35 -0.42
C LEU A 160 11.90 -20.92 0.80
N GLN A 161 12.10 -19.61 0.92
CA GLN A 161 12.90 -19.03 1.97
C GLN A 161 12.30 -17.71 2.42
N MET A 162 12.25 -17.49 3.73
CA MET A 162 11.94 -16.21 4.31
C MET A 162 12.98 -15.91 5.39
N VAL A 163 13.59 -14.73 5.32
CA VAL A 163 14.59 -14.29 6.29
C VAL A 163 14.25 -12.88 6.74
N ASP A 164 14.03 -12.72 8.05
CA ASP A 164 14.15 -11.41 8.70
C ASP A 164 15.64 -11.16 8.92
N MET A 165 16.25 -10.34 8.06
CA MET A 165 17.69 -10.11 8.08
C MET A 165 18.14 -9.35 9.33
N ASP A 166 17.19 -8.78 10.08
CA ASP A 166 17.46 -8.03 11.29
C ASP A 166 17.50 -8.89 12.56
N SER A 167 17.08 -10.16 12.49
CA SER A 167 17.07 -11.04 13.67
C SER A 167 18.48 -11.40 14.18
N ASN A 168 19.49 -11.32 13.30
CA ASN A 168 20.90 -11.63 13.62
C ASN A 168 21.78 -10.39 13.80
N SER A 169 21.24 -9.17 13.64
CA SER A 169 22.00 -7.92 13.78
C SER A 169 21.95 -7.42 15.22
N THR A 170 23.13 -7.27 15.83
CA THR A 170 23.27 -7.03 17.27
C THR A 170 23.08 -5.57 17.69
N GLU A 171 23.11 -4.56 16.80
CA GLU A 171 23.22 -3.16 17.28
C GLU A 171 22.44 -2.05 16.56
N ILE A 172 21.99 -2.21 15.30
CA ILE A 172 21.40 -1.09 14.53
C ILE A 172 20.02 -1.40 13.96
N THR A 173 19.66 -2.66 13.77
CA THR A 173 18.44 -3.01 13.01
C THR A 173 17.32 -3.67 13.80
N ARG A 174 17.39 -3.70 15.14
CA ARG A 174 16.32 -4.28 15.98
C ARG A 174 14.93 -3.81 15.50
N ARG A 175 14.18 -4.77 14.95
CA ARG A 175 12.85 -4.71 14.30
C ARG A 175 12.86 -4.50 12.78
N GLY A 176 12.96 -5.60 12.04
CA GLY A 176 12.12 -5.85 10.87
C GLY A 176 12.05 -4.70 9.87
N SER A 177 13.19 -4.11 9.61
CA SER A 177 13.42 -3.03 8.67
C SER A 177 13.96 -3.57 7.34
N TYR A 178 14.50 -4.79 7.31
CA TYR A 178 14.83 -5.51 6.07
C TYR A 178 14.36 -6.97 6.10
N TYR A 179 13.51 -7.33 5.13
CA TYR A 179 13.06 -8.69 4.91
C TYR A 179 13.43 -9.18 3.52
N TYR A 180 13.65 -10.48 3.43
CA TYR A 180 13.87 -11.20 2.20
C TYR A 180 12.91 -12.38 2.10
N ALA A 181 12.29 -12.55 0.93
CA ALA A 181 11.51 -13.73 0.61
C ALA A 181 11.87 -14.25 -0.79
N GLU A 182 12.07 -15.55 -0.92
CA GLU A 182 12.19 -16.25 -2.20
C GLU A 182 10.95 -17.14 -2.39
N PHE A 183 10.24 -16.96 -3.49
CA PHE A 183 9.06 -17.75 -3.86
C PHE A 183 9.46 -19.03 -4.61
N VAL A 184 8.53 -19.98 -4.72
CA VAL A 184 8.77 -21.28 -5.38
C VAL A 184 9.18 -21.21 -6.85
N ASN A 185 9.00 -20.06 -7.52
CA ASN A 185 9.48 -19.82 -8.88
C ASN A 185 10.79 -18.99 -8.93
N HIS A 186 11.54 -18.95 -7.83
CA HIS A 186 12.77 -18.18 -7.66
C HIS A 186 12.62 -16.67 -7.83
N ALA A 187 11.38 -16.16 -7.84
CA ALA A 187 11.17 -14.73 -7.68
C ALA A 187 11.60 -14.32 -6.26
N LYS A 188 12.23 -13.16 -6.14
CA LYS A 188 12.81 -12.64 -4.90
C LYS A 188 12.15 -11.32 -4.57
N LEU A 189 11.70 -11.16 -3.33
CA LEU A 189 11.22 -9.91 -2.77
C LEU A 189 12.17 -9.45 -1.68
N HIS A 190 12.77 -8.28 -1.90
CA HIS A 190 13.54 -7.56 -0.89
C HIS A 190 12.68 -6.42 -0.38
N LEU A 191 12.42 -6.36 0.92
CA LEU A 191 11.56 -5.36 1.54
C LEU A 191 12.33 -4.56 2.57
N VAL A 192 12.55 -3.28 2.29
CA VAL A 192 13.25 -2.36 3.19
C VAL A 192 12.28 -1.30 3.70
N THR A 193 11.93 -1.36 4.98
CA THR A 193 10.98 -0.40 5.58
C THR A 193 11.53 0.26 6.82
N ASN A 194 11.18 1.53 7.05
CA ASN A 194 11.53 2.25 8.28
C ASN A 194 13.04 2.17 8.60
N HIS A 195 13.90 2.17 7.57
CA HIS A 195 15.34 1.94 7.72
C HIS A 195 16.09 3.27 7.73
N ALA A 196 17.07 3.39 8.64
CA ALA A 196 17.81 4.65 8.86
C ALA A 196 18.64 5.12 7.65
N ILE A 197 18.98 4.21 6.74
CA ILE A 197 19.75 4.52 5.53
C ILE A 197 19.05 5.55 4.64
N PHE A 198 17.72 5.64 4.70
CA PHE A 198 16.94 6.57 3.89
C PHE A 198 17.15 8.02 4.30
N TYR A 199 17.70 8.27 5.50
CA TYR A 199 18.04 9.61 5.98
C TYR A 199 19.52 9.93 5.79
N SER A 200 20.20 9.21 4.88
CA SER A 200 21.55 9.50 4.44
C SER A 200 21.54 10.02 3.00
N ARG A 201 22.42 10.98 2.71
CA ARG A 201 22.66 11.43 1.32
C ARG A 201 23.26 10.33 0.45
N LYS A 202 23.77 9.25 1.04
CA LYS A 202 24.30 8.07 0.35
C LYS A 202 23.36 6.86 0.42
N TRP A 203 22.06 7.07 0.66
CA TRP A 203 21.08 5.99 0.82
C TRP A 203 21.15 4.93 -0.30
N ARG A 204 21.37 5.33 -1.56
CA ARG A 204 21.48 4.42 -2.72
C ARG A 204 22.61 3.40 -2.53
N LYS A 205 23.78 3.86 -2.09
CA LYS A 205 24.94 3.01 -1.82
C LYS A 205 24.64 2.03 -0.70
N TYR A 206 24.06 2.51 0.41
CA TYR A 206 23.73 1.63 1.54
C TYR A 206 22.63 0.63 1.19
N LEU A 207 21.64 1.01 0.41
CA LEU A 207 20.58 0.13 -0.05
C LEU A 207 21.17 -1.02 -0.90
N GLN A 208 22.08 -0.70 -1.83
CA GLN A 208 22.76 -1.71 -2.62
C GLN A 208 23.67 -2.63 -1.78
N GLN A 209 24.44 -2.05 -0.84
CA GLN A 209 25.32 -2.82 0.05
C GLN A 209 24.54 -3.75 0.98
N MET A 210 23.43 -3.27 1.55
CA MET A 210 22.60 -4.01 2.49
C MET A 210 21.82 -5.13 1.79
N THR A 211 21.26 -4.85 0.62
CA THR A 211 20.43 -5.83 -0.10
C THR A 211 21.24 -6.84 -0.90
N GLY A 212 22.46 -6.47 -1.31
CA GLY A 212 23.29 -7.28 -2.20
C GLY A 212 22.72 -7.45 -3.61
N ILE A 213 21.65 -6.71 -3.94
CA ILE A 213 20.96 -6.83 -5.22
C ILE A 213 21.80 -6.16 -6.31
N SER A 214 22.10 -6.92 -7.36
CA SER A 214 22.77 -6.41 -8.57
C SER A 214 21.78 -6.01 -9.67
N THR A 215 20.57 -6.57 -9.66
CA THR A 215 19.54 -6.38 -10.69
C THR A 215 18.16 -6.27 -10.05
N ILE A 216 17.35 -5.32 -10.52
CA ILE A 216 15.98 -5.07 -10.04
C ILE A 216 15.05 -5.15 -11.25
N ASP A 217 14.13 -6.09 -11.27
CA ASP A 217 13.16 -6.28 -12.35
C ASP A 217 11.87 -5.48 -12.12
N GLY A 218 11.58 -5.14 -10.86
CA GLY A 218 10.51 -4.21 -10.51
C GLY A 218 10.71 -3.60 -9.14
N MET A 219 10.06 -2.46 -8.91
CA MET A 219 10.13 -1.74 -7.65
C MET A 219 8.74 -1.43 -7.10
N ILE A 220 8.59 -1.57 -5.78
CA ILE A 220 7.39 -1.16 -5.06
C ILE A 220 7.79 -0.02 -4.13
N VAL A 221 7.15 1.14 -4.25
CA VAL A 221 7.51 2.34 -3.48
C VAL A 221 6.31 2.82 -2.67
N GLY A 222 6.36 2.66 -1.36
CA GLY A 222 5.46 3.35 -0.45
C GLY A 222 6.10 4.60 0.13
N GLN A 223 5.32 5.36 0.90
CA GLN A 223 5.83 6.53 1.60
C GLN A 223 6.91 6.15 2.63
N ILE A 224 7.96 6.95 2.70
CA ILE A 224 8.96 6.93 3.76
C ILE A 224 8.71 8.16 4.64
N ASN A 225 8.55 7.97 5.94
CA ASN A 225 8.16 9.05 6.85
C ASN A 225 9.27 10.11 6.94
N SER A 226 8.91 11.38 6.80
CA SER A 226 9.78 12.51 7.11
C SER A 226 9.76 12.82 8.61
N MET A 227 10.64 13.75 9.04
CA MET A 227 10.61 14.29 10.40
C MET A 227 9.25 14.91 10.74
N ASN A 228 8.63 15.61 9.79
CA ASN A 228 7.33 16.26 9.98
C ASN A 228 6.21 15.23 10.17
N ASP A 229 6.23 14.14 9.41
CA ASP A 229 5.24 13.05 9.52
C ASP A 229 5.35 12.30 10.85
N ALA A 230 6.54 12.28 11.44
CA ALA A 230 6.88 11.50 12.62
C ALA A 230 6.83 12.29 13.92
N TYR A 231 6.49 13.58 13.90
CA TYR A 231 6.63 14.45 15.06
C TYR A 231 5.89 13.89 16.29
N ASN A 232 6.59 13.82 17.42
CA ASN A 232 6.07 13.29 18.69
C ASN A 232 5.59 11.82 18.64
N THR A 233 6.13 11.02 17.71
CA THR A 233 5.88 9.57 17.65
C THR A 233 7.07 8.76 18.17
N SER A 234 6.85 7.50 18.53
CA SER A 234 7.94 6.57 18.87
C SER A 234 8.88 6.30 17.68
N PHE A 235 8.39 6.47 16.45
CA PHE A 235 9.20 6.36 15.25
C PHE A 235 10.28 7.45 15.18
N MET A 236 9.94 8.70 15.53
CA MET A 236 10.92 9.80 15.58
C MET A 236 12.06 9.47 16.53
N SER A 237 11.76 9.09 17.77
CA SER A 237 12.79 8.73 18.75
C SER A 237 13.68 7.59 18.26
N LEU A 238 13.09 6.56 17.65
CA LEU A 238 13.83 5.43 17.11
C LEU A 238 14.73 5.83 15.93
N MET A 239 14.24 6.65 14.99
CA MET A 239 15.03 7.08 13.83
C MET A 239 16.16 8.03 14.23
N MET A 240 15.93 8.92 15.19
CA MET A 240 16.99 9.76 15.76
C MET A 240 18.10 8.91 16.36
N GLU A 241 17.75 7.87 17.15
CA GLU A 241 18.74 6.94 17.69
C GLU A 241 19.48 6.18 16.59
N LYS A 242 18.77 5.59 15.62
CA LYS A 242 19.40 4.79 14.55
C LYS A 242 20.29 5.63 13.63
N THR A 243 19.87 6.84 13.26
CA THR A 243 20.66 7.73 12.39
C THR A 243 21.90 8.27 13.09
N SER A 244 21.88 8.49 14.41
CA SER A 244 23.07 8.89 15.18
C SER A 244 24.25 7.90 15.11
N LYS A 245 23.99 6.64 14.70
CA LYS A 245 24.98 5.57 14.54
C LYS A 245 25.54 5.48 13.12
N LEU A 246 25.05 6.29 12.19
CA LEU A 246 25.50 6.34 10.79
C LEU A 246 26.16 7.70 10.54
N GLU A 247 27.42 7.70 10.09
CA GLU A 247 28.25 8.91 9.96
C GLU A 247 27.61 10.01 9.09
N ASP A 248 26.81 9.64 8.09
CA ASP A 248 26.20 10.56 7.14
C ASP A 248 24.66 10.47 7.07
N ALA A 249 24.01 9.95 8.12
CA ALA A 249 22.57 9.97 8.25
C ALA A 249 22.11 10.90 9.37
N ASP A 250 21.04 11.66 9.13
CA ASP A 250 20.43 12.52 10.15
C ASP A 250 18.93 12.65 9.89
N PHE A 251 18.13 11.99 10.72
CA PHE A 251 16.67 12.02 10.60
C PHE A 251 16.09 13.43 10.74
N ALA A 252 16.73 14.32 11.50
CA ALA A 252 16.22 15.66 11.77
C ALA A 252 16.47 16.65 10.62
N SER A 253 17.48 16.39 9.77
CA SER A 253 17.94 17.35 8.76
C SER A 253 18.00 16.81 7.33
N VAL A 254 17.86 15.50 7.14
CA VAL A 254 17.86 14.86 5.81
C VAL A 254 16.48 14.28 5.55
N ASP A 255 15.78 14.84 4.57
CA ASP A 255 14.53 14.28 4.10
C ASP A 255 14.77 12.90 3.43
N PRO A 256 13.85 11.94 3.60
CA PRO A 256 13.95 10.65 2.93
C PRO A 256 13.72 10.80 1.42
N PRO A 257 14.24 9.86 0.60
CA PRO A 257 14.06 9.92 -0.84
C PRO A 257 12.58 9.88 -1.22
N GLN A 258 12.21 10.78 -2.13
CA GLN A 258 10.87 10.81 -2.71
C GLN A 258 10.77 9.88 -3.92
N LEU A 259 9.54 9.62 -4.40
CA LEU A 259 9.30 8.77 -5.57
C LEU A 259 10.14 9.21 -6.79
N GLN A 260 10.28 10.52 -7.01
CA GLN A 260 11.11 11.07 -8.07
C GLN A 260 12.56 10.56 -8.02
N GLU A 261 13.19 10.56 -6.85
CA GLU A 261 14.57 10.09 -6.70
C GLU A 261 14.71 8.59 -6.97
N PHE A 262 13.68 7.78 -6.64
CA PHE A 262 13.64 6.37 -7.02
C PHE A 262 13.52 6.20 -8.53
N THR A 263 12.75 7.06 -9.20
CA THR A 263 12.63 7.02 -10.67
C THR A 263 13.93 7.42 -11.36
N GLU A 264 14.70 8.34 -10.79
CA GLU A 264 16.05 8.69 -11.30
C GLU A 264 17.06 7.57 -11.08
N PHE A 265 16.93 6.82 -9.98
CA PHE A 265 17.80 5.69 -9.65
C PHE A 265 17.44 4.42 -10.45
N TYR A 266 16.15 4.23 -10.77
CA TYR A 266 15.64 3.01 -11.35
C TYR A 266 14.73 3.26 -12.55
N HIS A 267 15.12 2.71 -13.70
CA HIS A 267 14.45 2.91 -14.99
C HIS A 267 13.42 1.83 -15.34
N GLY A 268 13.25 0.78 -14.53
CA GLY A 268 12.26 -0.27 -14.77
C GLY A 268 10.87 0.04 -14.20
N PRO A 269 9.97 -0.97 -14.16
CA PRO A 269 8.62 -0.87 -13.60
C PRO A 269 8.57 -0.46 -12.13
N ILE A 270 7.87 0.62 -11.81
CA ILE A 270 7.65 1.09 -10.44
C ILE A 270 6.15 1.08 -10.15
N VAL A 271 5.73 0.42 -9.07
CA VAL A 271 4.38 0.58 -8.53
C VAL A 271 4.47 1.33 -7.21
N ALA A 272 4.03 2.57 -7.21
CA ALA A 272 3.90 3.39 -6.02
C ALA A 272 2.56 3.09 -5.32
N HIS A 273 2.51 3.17 -3.99
CA HIS A 273 1.25 3.04 -3.26
C HIS A 273 1.13 4.04 -2.10
N SER A 274 -0.07 4.62 -1.93
CA SER A 274 -0.31 5.59 -0.85
C SER A 274 -0.53 4.89 0.50
N LEU A 275 -0.57 5.69 1.57
CA LEU A 275 -0.88 5.20 2.91
C LEU A 275 -2.32 4.68 3.01
N MET A 276 -2.53 3.72 3.92
CA MET A 276 -3.87 3.21 4.23
C MET A 276 -4.62 4.05 5.27
N CYS A 277 -3.91 4.82 6.10
CA CYS A 277 -4.48 5.61 7.19
C CYS A 277 -5.00 6.98 6.74
N TYR A 278 -5.97 7.50 7.49
CA TYR A 278 -6.52 8.85 7.34
C TYR A 278 -5.93 9.72 8.45
N TRP A 279 -4.99 10.58 8.08
CA TRP A 279 -4.34 11.48 9.03
C TRP A 279 -5.08 12.80 9.22
N GLY A 280 -6.37 12.93 8.88
CA GLY A 280 -7.09 14.21 8.99
C GLY A 280 -6.45 15.38 8.23
N TYR A 281 -5.42 15.10 7.45
CA TYR A 281 -4.71 16.04 6.62
C TYR A 281 -5.36 16.01 5.24
N ASP A 282 -5.71 17.18 4.73
CA ASP A 282 -5.85 17.45 3.30
C ASP A 282 -4.56 17.10 2.52
N ASN A 283 -3.48 16.70 3.20
CA ASN A 283 -2.32 15.99 2.65
C ASN A 283 -2.59 14.50 2.36
N TYR A 284 -3.81 14.14 1.95
CA TYR A 284 -3.89 13.34 0.73
C TYR A 284 -3.34 14.23 -0.38
N TYR A 285 -2.03 14.51 -0.39
CA TYR A 285 -1.38 14.90 -1.63
C TYR A 285 -1.73 13.71 -2.52
N PRO A 286 -2.57 13.92 -3.54
CA PRO A 286 -2.85 12.89 -4.49
C PRO A 286 -1.49 12.34 -4.84
N MET A 287 -1.21 11.06 -4.63
CA MET A 287 0.02 10.53 -5.18
C MET A 287 0.07 10.75 -6.70
N ASN A 288 -1.08 11.04 -7.32
CA ASN A 288 -1.19 11.66 -8.64
C ASN A 288 -0.33 12.93 -8.79
N ASP A 289 -0.26 13.83 -7.82
CA ASP A 289 0.58 15.04 -7.86
C ASP A 289 2.08 14.69 -7.85
N PHE A 290 2.45 13.51 -7.34
CA PHE A 290 3.83 13.00 -7.40
C PHE A 290 4.12 12.20 -8.67
N VAL A 291 3.12 11.56 -9.28
CA VAL A 291 3.29 10.72 -10.47
C VAL A 291 3.09 11.49 -11.77
N GLN A 292 2.10 12.40 -11.84
CA GLN A 292 1.82 13.22 -13.02
C GLN A 292 3.05 13.98 -13.54
N PRO A 293 3.93 14.54 -12.68
CA PRO A 293 5.12 15.24 -13.17
C PRO A 293 6.22 14.33 -13.73
N LEU A 294 6.16 13.01 -13.52
CA LEU A 294 7.27 12.11 -13.86
C LEU A 294 7.38 11.80 -15.36
N ASP A 295 6.34 12.08 -16.16
CA ASP A 295 6.26 11.77 -17.61
C ASP A 295 6.78 10.36 -17.96
N ARG A 296 6.36 9.36 -17.16
CA ARG A 296 6.80 7.97 -17.27
C ARG A 296 5.62 7.02 -17.34
N THR A 297 5.61 6.15 -18.34
CA THR A 297 4.56 5.12 -18.53
C THR A 297 4.80 3.85 -17.72
N ASN A 298 5.99 3.69 -17.16
CA ASN A 298 6.39 2.56 -16.33
C ASN A 298 6.32 2.86 -14.82
N VAL A 299 5.53 3.87 -14.44
CA VAL A 299 5.22 4.20 -13.04
C VAL A 299 3.72 4.11 -12.85
N GLY A 300 3.28 3.19 -12.01
CA GLY A 300 1.88 3.00 -11.63
C GLY A 300 1.61 3.49 -10.22
N LEU A 301 0.36 3.84 -9.94
CA LEU A 301 -0.05 4.27 -8.62
C LEU A 301 -1.25 3.47 -8.11
N ILE A 302 -1.11 2.93 -6.91
CA ILE A 302 -2.18 2.31 -6.14
C ILE A 302 -2.63 3.26 -5.04
N ASN A 303 -3.92 3.56 -5.00
CA ASN A 303 -4.54 4.30 -3.91
C ASN A 303 -4.80 3.36 -2.72
N GLY A 304 -4.02 3.51 -1.65
CA GLY A 304 -4.13 2.75 -0.41
C GLY A 304 -5.48 2.88 0.31
N ARG A 305 -6.34 3.81 -0.11
CA ARG A 305 -7.67 4.05 0.45
C ARG A 305 -8.81 3.79 -0.53
N ALA A 306 -8.52 3.25 -1.72
CA ALA A 306 -9.49 3.05 -2.81
C ALA A 306 -10.78 2.35 -2.36
N TYR A 307 -10.67 1.37 -1.45
CA TYR A 307 -11.78 0.50 -1.06
C TYR A 307 -12.52 0.94 0.21
N ILE A 308 -12.06 1.99 0.89
CA ILE A 308 -12.62 2.37 2.20
C ILE A 308 -14.06 2.87 2.06
N GLY A 309 -14.41 3.59 1.00
CA GLY A 309 -15.79 4.03 0.76
C GLY A 309 -16.78 2.86 0.57
N MET A 310 -16.30 1.73 0.05
CA MET A 310 -17.12 0.55 -0.21
C MET A 310 -17.18 -0.40 1.01
N LEU A 311 -16.05 -0.62 1.66
CA LEU A 311 -15.92 -1.61 2.74
C LEU A 311 -16.17 -1.01 4.12
N GLY A 312 -15.89 0.27 4.29
CA GLY A 312 -15.72 0.92 5.59
C GLY A 312 -14.30 0.75 6.14
N GLU A 313 -14.11 1.27 7.35
CA GLU A 313 -12.85 1.18 8.08
C GLU A 313 -12.84 -0.06 8.98
N CYS A 314 -11.70 -0.75 9.01
CA CYS A 314 -11.43 -1.82 9.95
C CYS A 314 -9.95 -1.79 10.35
N SER A 315 -9.66 -1.32 11.56
CA SER A 315 -8.31 -1.12 12.06
C SER A 315 -8.16 -1.49 13.54
N THR A 316 -6.92 -1.74 13.96
CA THR A 316 -6.54 -1.97 15.35
C THR A 316 -5.12 -1.47 15.62
N ASN A 317 -4.88 -1.02 16.86
CA ASN A 317 -3.54 -0.69 17.35
C ASN A 317 -2.90 -1.84 18.15
N GLU A 318 -3.60 -2.97 18.28
CA GLU A 318 -3.14 -4.14 19.01
C GLU A 318 -2.07 -4.90 18.20
N TRP A 319 -0.81 -4.52 18.40
CA TRP A 319 0.34 -5.17 17.76
C TRP A 319 0.52 -6.61 18.24
N GLN A 320 0.63 -7.58 17.32
CA GLN A 320 0.84 -9.02 17.59
C GLN A 320 -0.20 -9.64 18.55
N LYS A 321 -1.37 -9.03 18.62
CA LYS A 321 -2.52 -9.54 19.37
C LYS A 321 -3.73 -9.50 18.46
N VAL A 322 -4.73 -10.31 18.79
CA VAL A 322 -5.99 -10.24 18.09
C VAL A 322 -6.81 -9.09 18.67
N GLY A 323 -6.94 -8.02 17.89
CA GLY A 323 -7.71 -6.83 18.22
C GLY A 323 -9.17 -6.92 17.79
N VAL A 324 -9.95 -5.92 18.21
CA VAL A 324 -11.30 -5.67 17.71
C VAL A 324 -11.23 -4.69 16.55
N CYS A 325 -11.97 -4.97 15.49
CA CYS A 325 -12.11 -4.08 14.34
C CYS A 325 -12.74 -2.75 14.78
N GLY A 326 -11.97 -1.67 14.66
CA GLY A 326 -12.40 -0.30 14.94
C GLY A 326 -12.35 0.60 13.70
N THR A 327 -12.82 1.84 13.87
CA THR A 327 -12.81 2.88 12.83
C THR A 327 -11.73 3.93 13.07
N ASP A 328 -10.71 3.60 13.88
CA ASP A 328 -9.60 4.52 14.13
C ASP A 328 -8.85 4.75 12.81
N SER A 329 -8.90 6.00 12.39
CA SER A 329 -8.41 6.47 11.11
C SER A 329 -6.88 6.45 11.06
N THR A 330 -6.22 6.51 12.22
CA THR A 330 -4.76 6.50 12.40
C THR A 330 -4.19 5.12 12.69
N ALA A 331 -5.05 4.15 13.03
CA ALA A 331 -4.63 2.79 13.33
C ALA A 331 -4.28 1.98 12.07
N HIS A 332 -3.48 0.93 12.27
CA HIS A 332 -3.13 -0.02 11.22
C HIS A 332 -4.32 -0.87 10.83
N ARG A 333 -4.38 -1.27 9.56
CA ARG A 333 -5.55 -1.97 9.02
C ARG A 333 -5.62 -3.41 9.52
N CYS A 334 -6.80 -3.86 9.86
CA CYS A 334 -7.01 -5.24 10.28
C CYS A 334 -6.67 -6.21 9.15
N ILE A 335 -6.03 -7.30 9.52
CA ILE A 335 -5.87 -8.51 8.72
C ILE A 335 -6.52 -9.64 9.52
N GLY A 336 -7.13 -10.62 8.87
CA GLY A 336 -7.62 -11.81 9.57
C GLY A 336 -7.72 -12.99 8.62
N GLU A 337 -8.37 -14.06 9.07
CA GLU A 337 -8.46 -15.31 8.29
C GLU A 337 -9.20 -15.12 6.95
N ARG A 338 -10.06 -14.11 6.86
CA ARG A 338 -10.83 -13.76 5.66
C ARG A 338 -10.19 -12.62 4.86
N GLY A 339 -8.99 -12.17 5.24
CA GLY A 339 -8.27 -11.05 4.63
C GLY A 339 -8.55 -9.68 5.25
N GLY A 340 -8.11 -8.63 4.58
CA GLY A 340 -8.13 -7.24 5.05
C GLY A 340 -7.88 -6.25 3.91
N HIS A 341 -7.96 -4.95 4.21
CA HIS A 341 -7.53 -3.90 3.26
C HIS A 341 -6.11 -4.13 2.71
N PRO A 342 -5.11 -4.55 3.51
CA PRO A 342 -3.76 -4.82 2.99
C PRO A 342 -3.72 -5.92 1.92
N ASP A 343 -4.58 -6.94 1.99
CA ASP A 343 -4.65 -8.02 1.01
C ASP A 343 -5.11 -7.51 -0.36
N LEU A 344 -6.10 -6.61 -0.40
CA LEU A 344 -6.57 -6.01 -1.64
C LEU A 344 -5.47 -5.18 -2.32
N LEU A 345 -4.76 -4.37 -1.53
CA LEU A 345 -3.66 -3.56 -2.05
C LEU A 345 -2.47 -4.41 -2.50
N ALA A 346 -2.19 -5.52 -1.82
CA ALA A 346 -1.18 -6.48 -2.24
C ALA A 346 -1.51 -7.04 -3.62
N TRP A 347 -2.78 -7.39 -3.88
CA TRP A 347 -3.22 -7.85 -5.19
C TRP A 347 -3.12 -6.77 -6.26
N ASP A 348 -3.54 -5.54 -5.97
CA ASP A 348 -3.39 -4.41 -6.88
C ASP A 348 -1.93 -4.19 -7.29
N ILE A 349 -1.02 -4.21 -6.31
CA ILE A 349 0.42 -4.05 -6.56
C ILE A 349 0.94 -5.17 -7.48
N VAL A 350 0.55 -6.42 -7.19
CA VAL A 350 0.96 -7.58 -7.96
C VAL A 350 0.49 -7.48 -9.41
N GLU A 351 -0.79 -7.19 -9.64
CA GLU A 351 -1.32 -7.10 -11.00
C GLU A 351 -0.67 -5.93 -11.77
N ALA A 352 -0.58 -4.75 -11.14
CA ALA A 352 0.06 -3.59 -11.75
C ALA A 352 1.52 -3.88 -12.16
N LEU A 353 2.29 -4.50 -11.26
CA LEU A 353 3.70 -4.78 -11.52
C LEU A 353 3.88 -5.85 -12.60
N ASN A 354 3.06 -6.91 -12.58
CA ASN A 354 3.09 -7.96 -13.60
C ASN A 354 2.75 -7.42 -14.99
N ASP A 355 1.76 -6.53 -15.10
CA ASP A 355 1.36 -5.94 -16.36
C ASP A 355 2.48 -5.07 -16.94
N MET A 356 3.13 -4.26 -16.09
CA MET A 356 4.27 -3.43 -16.50
C MET A 356 5.50 -4.25 -16.89
N MET A 357 5.82 -5.33 -16.16
CA MET A 357 6.94 -6.22 -16.49
C MET A 357 6.77 -6.93 -17.84
N LYS A 358 5.53 -7.12 -18.30
CA LYS A 358 5.23 -7.71 -19.61
C LYS A 358 5.28 -6.69 -20.76
N GLY A 359 5.70 -5.45 -20.49
CA GLY A 359 5.70 -4.37 -21.47
C GLY A 359 4.33 -3.70 -21.66
N GLY A 360 3.39 -3.90 -20.73
CA GLY A 360 2.15 -3.14 -20.70
C GLY A 360 2.41 -1.65 -20.46
N ILE A 361 1.75 -0.79 -21.22
CA ILE A 361 1.80 0.67 -21.05
C ILE A 361 0.80 1.05 -19.95
N GLY A 362 1.29 1.30 -18.73
CA GLY A 362 0.50 1.84 -17.62
C GLY A 362 -0.52 0.88 -17.01
N TYR A 363 -0.67 0.92 -15.68
CA TYR A 363 -1.77 0.28 -14.96
C TYR A 363 -2.88 1.32 -14.75
N GLU A 364 -4.08 1.04 -15.24
CA GLU A 364 -5.28 1.80 -14.86
C GLU A 364 -5.87 1.19 -13.58
N PRO A 365 -5.98 1.97 -12.48
CA PRO A 365 -6.61 1.48 -11.26
C PRO A 365 -8.08 1.08 -11.50
N LYS A 366 -8.52 -0.04 -10.91
CA LYS A 366 -9.82 -0.67 -11.23
C LYS A 366 -11.03 -0.14 -10.47
N TRP A 367 -10.85 0.85 -9.61
CA TRP A 367 -11.84 1.35 -8.65
C TRP A 367 -12.65 2.55 -9.15
#